data_AF-A0A377X9M1-F1
#
_entry.id   AF-A0A377X9M1-F1
#
_cell.length_a   1.000
_cell.length_b   1.000
_cell.length_c   1.000
_cell.angle_alpha   90.00
_cell.angle_beta   90.00
_cell.angle_gamma   90.00
#
_symmetry.space_group_name_H-M   'P 1'
#
loop_
_entity.id
_entity.type
_entity.pdbx_description
1 polymer ?
#
loop_
_entity_poly.entity_id
_entity_poly.type
_entity_poly.pdbx_seq_one_letter_code
_entity_poly.pdbx_strand_id
1 'polypeptide(L)' 'MTFLNGKNIIDQAPAYSVIYIQSNLPYSVPLENGHSTQEPTGVYAVSFNGVIQAYK' A
#
# COMPACT_ATOMS: atom_id res chain seq x y z
N MET A 1 -5.63 -8.36 -11.44
CA MET A 1 -6.43 -9.60 -11.31
C MET A 1 -6.52 -10.18 -9.88
N THR A 2 -5.83 -9.63 -8.88
CA THR A 2 -5.89 -10.11 -7.47
C THR A 2 -7.00 -9.46 -6.63
N PHE A 3 -7.24 -8.15 -6.80
CA PHE A 3 -8.26 -7.41 -6.03
C PHE A 3 -9.68 -7.93 -6.26
N LEU A 4 -10.05 -8.19 -7.52
CA LEU A 4 -11.38 -8.69 -7.86
C LEU A 4 -11.63 -10.09 -7.28
N ASN A 5 -10.60 -10.93 -7.21
CA ASN A 5 -10.70 -12.26 -6.62
C ASN A 5 -10.91 -12.17 -5.10
N GLY A 6 -10.13 -11.32 -4.41
CA GLY A 6 -10.31 -11.09 -2.97
C GLY A 6 -11.70 -10.54 -2.64
N LYS A 7 -12.22 -9.62 -3.47
CA LYS A 7 -13.59 -9.12 -3.34
C LYS A 7 -14.62 -10.25 -3.45
N ASN A 8 -14.51 -11.09 -4.49
CA ASN A 8 -15.48 -12.17 -4.69
C ASN A 8 -15.51 -13.17 -3.53
N ILE A 9 -14.36 -13.43 -2.89
CA ILE A 9 -14.28 -14.30 -1.69
C ILE A 9 -15.01 -13.67 -0.51
N ILE A 10 -14.84 -12.36 -0.29
CA ILE A 10 -15.53 -11.62 0.78
C ILE A 10 -17.04 -11.62 0.54
N ASP A 11 -17.47 -11.39 -0.70
CA ASP A 11 -18.90 -11.32 -1.07
C ASP A 11 -19.62 -12.67 -0.88
N GLN A 12 -18.90 -13.79 -0.91
CA GLN A 12 -19.43 -15.15 -0.72
C GLN A 12 -19.38 -15.63 0.73
N ALA A 13 -18.85 -14.84 1.66
CA ALA A 13 -18.73 -15.25 3.05
C ALA A 13 -20.12 -15.39 3.71
N PRO A 14 -20.38 -16.49 4.45
CA PRO A 14 -21.62 -16.65 5.20
C PRO A 14 -21.84 -15.51 6.22
N ALA A 15 -23.11 -15.29 6.60
CA ALA A 15 -23.43 -14.34 7.66
C ALA A 15 -22.64 -14.64 8.94
N TYR A 16 -22.14 -13.57 9.59
CA TYR A 16 -21.33 -13.64 10.82
C TYR A 16 -19.96 -14.31 10.66
N SER A 17 -19.45 -14.44 9.43
CA SER A 17 -18.07 -14.87 9.20
C SER A 17 -17.05 -13.85 9.72
N VAL A 18 -15.96 -14.35 10.31
CA VAL A 18 -14.80 -13.52 10.68
C VAL A 18 -13.77 -13.60 9.57
N ILE A 19 -13.47 -12.46 8.95
CA ILE A 19 -12.47 -12.34 7.89
C ILE A 19 -11.30 -11.52 8.40
N TYR A 20 -10.10 -12.10 8.36
CA TYR A 20 -8.86 -11.40 8.70
C TYR A 20 -8.20 -10.88 7.42
N ILE A 21 -8.06 -9.56 7.31
CA ILE A 21 -7.34 -8.90 6.23
C ILE A 21 -6.04 -8.37 6.80
N GLN A 22 -4.91 -8.78 6.23
CA GLN A 22 -3.60 -8.31 6.64
C GLN A 22 -2.90 -7.61 5.49
N SER A 23 -2.39 -6.42 5.76
CA SER A 23 -1.44 -5.74 4.89
C SER A 23 -0.04 -6.14 5.31
N ASN A 24 0.38 -7.37 5.00
CA ASN A 24 1.77 -7.80 5.20
C ASN A 24 2.66 -7.10 4.17
N LEU A 25 3.07 -5.87 4.48
CA LEU A 25 3.95 -5.06 3.65
C LEU A 25 5.37 -5.09 4.25
N PRO A 26 6.14 -6.20 4.11
CA PRO A 26 7.46 -6.35 4.72
C PRO A 26 8.46 -5.29 4.24
N TYR A 27 8.18 -4.66 3.09
CA TYR A 27 9.02 -3.63 2.51
C TYR A 27 8.51 -2.20 2.72
N SER A 28 7.38 -1.98 3.39
CA SER A 28 6.81 -0.63 3.57
C SER A 28 7.83 0.35 4.17
N VAL A 29 8.35 0.05 5.36
CA VAL A 29 9.34 0.91 6.05
C VAL A 29 10.65 1.06 5.25
N PRO A 30 11.28 -0.01 4.71
CA PRO A 30 12.43 0.14 3.83
C PRO A 30 12.18 1.03 2.59
N LEU A 31 11.01 0.91 1.95
CA LEU A 31 10.65 1.72 0.78
C LEU A 31 10.44 3.18 1.15
N GLU A 32 9.85 3.46 2.30
CA GLU A 32 9.74 4.82 2.86
C GLU A 32 11.11 5.43 3.15
N ASN A 33 12.10 4.60 3.50
CA ASN A 33 13.46 5.02 3.87
C ASN A 33 14.48 4.91 2.74
N GLY A 34 14.04 4.79 1.48
CA GLY A 34 14.95 4.90 0.33
C GLY A 34 15.78 3.66 0.01
N HIS A 35 15.36 2.47 0.47
CA HIS A 35 16.03 1.21 0.12
C HIS A 35 15.77 0.77 -1.33
N SER A 36 14.86 1.44 -2.04
CA SER A 36 14.63 1.23 -3.47
C SER A 36 15.70 1.93 -4.30
N THR A 37 16.25 1.25 -5.30
CA THR A 37 17.13 1.90 -6.30
C THR A 37 16.38 2.88 -7.20
N GLN A 38 15.05 2.75 -7.30
CA GLN A 38 14.21 3.65 -8.09
C GLN A 38 13.95 4.97 -7.38
N GLU A 39 13.82 4.93 -6.05
CA GLU A 39 13.52 6.10 -5.21
C GLU A 39 14.47 6.14 -4.01
N PRO A 40 15.75 6.52 -4.19
CA PRO A 40 16.77 6.45 -3.14
C PRO A 40 16.52 7.40 -1.96
N THR A 41 15.68 8.41 -2.15
CA THR A 41 15.28 9.38 -1.12
C THR A 41 14.04 8.93 -0.34
N GLY A 42 13.44 7.79 -0.73
CA GLY A 42 12.25 7.24 -0.09
C GLY A 42 10.95 7.76 -0.67
N VAL A 43 9.98 6.85 -0.82
CA VAL A 43 8.70 7.15 -1.50
C VAL A 43 7.88 8.23 -0.79
N TYR A 44 8.02 8.36 0.52
CA TYR A 44 7.36 9.40 1.30
C TYR A 44 7.93 10.79 0.97
N ALA A 45 9.26 10.94 1.01
CA ALA A 45 9.92 12.21 0.80
C ALA A 45 9.67 12.76 -0.61
N VAL A 46 9.74 11.90 -1.64
CA VAL A 46 9.47 12.32 -3.03
C VAL A 46 8.02 12.73 -3.23
N SER A 47 7.08 12.01 -2.61
CA SER A 47 5.65 12.34 -2.68
C SER A 47 5.36 13.68 -1.99
N PHE A 48 5.90 13.90 -0.79
CA PHE A 48 5.75 15.15 -0.05
C PHE A 48 6.33 16.33 -0.84
N ASN A 49 7.54 16.18 -1.37
CA ASN A 49 8.19 17.21 -2.18
C ASN A 49 7.37 17.57 -3.43
N GLY A 50 6.79 16.57 -4.11
CA GLY A 50 5.92 16.79 -5.26
C GLY A 50 4.70 17.63 -4.90
N VAL A 51 4.01 17.31 -3.81
CA VAL A 51 2.84 18.09 -3.34
C VAL A 51 3.25 19.52 -2.99
N ILE A 52 4.30 19.71 -2.19
CA ILE A 52 4.73 21.06 -1.80
C ILE A 52 5.15 21.90 -3.01
N GLN A 53 5.81 21.31 -4.02
CA GLN A 53 6.17 22.03 -5.24
C GLN A 53 4.96 22.42 -6.09
N ALA A 54 3.92 21.59 -6.14
CA ALA A 54 2.72 21.86 -6.91
C ALA A 54 1.83 22.97 -6.33
N TYR A 55 1.94 23.23 -5.01
CA TYR A 55 1.12 24.21 -4.29
C TYR A 55 1.95 25.34 -3.64
N LYS A 56 3.15 25.59 -4.15
CA LYS A 56 3.92 26.80 -3.87
C LYS A 56 3.45 27.96 -4.75
#